data_AF-A0A9D6JM86-F1
#
_entry.id   AF-A0A9D6JM86-F1
#
_cell.length_a   1.000
_cell.length_b   1.000
_cell.length_c   1.000
_cell.angle_alpha   90.00
_cell.angle_beta   90.00
_cell.angle_gamma   90.00
#
_symmetry.space_group_name_H-M   'P 1'
#
loop_
_entity.id
_entity.type
_entity.pdbx_description
1 polymer ?
#
loop_
_entity_poly.entity_id
_entity_poly.type
_entity_poly.pdbx_seq_one_letter_code
_entity_poly.pdbx_strand_id
1 'polypeptide(L)'
;MSNSLEKKILELYPGQPVFLLGYHDREMRLPFFEAYVYLGGVQNQEDELSSWFFQRAEAFLKNPIVNFQKNHSDDLLVVDRDGLCTFVDWEGLVAELSERKTIYETGSFPCRTHKT
;
A
#
# COMPACT_ATOMS: atom_id res chain seq x y z
N MET A 1 -21.42 -4.25 -17.07
CA MET A 1 -20.14 -4.98 -16.98
C MET A 1 -19.34 -4.35 -15.85
N SER A 2 -19.08 -5.16 -14.81
CA SER A 2 -18.36 -4.92 -13.54
C SER A 2 -18.40 -3.53 -12.89
N ASN A 3 -19.33 -3.39 -11.94
CA ASN A 3 -19.20 -2.46 -10.83
C ASN A 3 -18.21 -3.03 -9.80
N SER A 4 -17.41 -2.13 -9.22
CA SER A 4 -16.66 -2.30 -7.98
C SER A 4 -15.53 -3.33 -7.99
N LEU A 5 -14.33 -2.88 -8.38
CA LEU A 5 -13.11 -3.36 -7.73
C LEU A 5 -13.22 -2.98 -6.25
N GLU A 6 -13.93 -3.77 -5.46
CA GLU A 6 -13.60 -3.87 -4.04
C GLU A 6 -12.17 -4.39 -4.03
N LYS A 7 -11.19 -3.47 -3.92
CA LYS A 7 -9.80 -3.85 -3.69
C LYS A 7 -9.83 -4.74 -2.45
N LYS A 8 -9.56 -6.04 -2.62
CA LYS A 8 -9.49 -6.98 -1.51
C LYS A 8 -8.51 -6.38 -0.51
N ILE A 9 -8.97 -6.17 0.72
CA ILE A 9 -8.09 -5.71 1.79
C ILE A 9 -6.98 -6.75 1.94
N LEU A 10 -5.73 -6.29 1.90
CA LEU A 10 -4.56 -7.14 2.04
C LEU A 10 -4.63 -7.89 3.37
N GLU A 11 -4.52 -9.22 3.32
CA GLU A 11 -4.37 -10.03 4.53
C GLU A 11 -2.95 -9.83 5.06
N LEU A 12 -2.84 -9.27 6.27
CA LEU A 12 -1.58 -8.81 6.85
C LEU A 12 -1.18 -9.60 8.09
N TYR A 13 0.09 -9.99 8.14
CA TYR A 13 0.71 -10.67 9.29
C TYR A 13 1.89 -9.84 9.84
N PRO A 14 2.04 -9.65 11.16
CA PRO A 14 3.17 -8.89 11.71
C PRO A 14 4.52 -9.41 11.21
N GLY A 15 5.40 -8.51 10.78
CA GLY A 15 6.68 -8.81 10.14
C GLY A 15 6.59 -9.00 8.62
N GLN A 16 5.41 -9.00 8.03
CA GLN A 16 5.24 -9.14 6.58
C GLN A 16 5.78 -7.91 5.84
N PRO A 17 6.65 -8.10 4.83
CA PRO A 17 7.03 -7.03 3.94
C PRO A 17 5.89 -6.69 2.99
N VAL A 18 5.62 -5.40 2.85
CA VAL A 18 4.61 -4.83 1.95
C VAL A 18 5.18 -3.62 1.24
N PHE A 19 4.52 -3.22 0.16
CA PHE A 19 4.96 -2.11 -0.68
C PHE A 19 3.88 -1.04 -0.73
N LEU A 20 4.24 0.19 -0.39
CA LEU A 20 3.46 1.36 -0.73
C LEU A 20 3.74 1.69 -2.19
N LEU A 21 2.73 1.59 -3.05
CA LEU A 21 2.86 1.88 -4.47
C LEU A 21 2.19 3.22 -4.81
N GLY A 22 2.95 4.09 -5.46
CA GLY A 22 2.48 5.40 -5.91
C GLY A 22 3.02 5.76 -7.29
N TYR A 23 2.63 6.95 -7.77
CA TYR A 23 3.05 7.48 -9.07
C TYR A 23 3.49 8.93 -8.95
N HIS A 24 4.61 9.27 -9.57
CA HIS A 24 5.12 10.65 -9.59
C HIS A 24 4.33 11.57 -10.51
N ASP A 25 3.57 11.00 -11.45
CA ASP A 25 2.79 11.73 -12.44
C ASP A 25 1.32 11.30 -12.45
N ARG A 26 0.45 12.21 -12.90
CA ARG A 26 -1.00 11.99 -12.95
C ARG A 26 -1.44 10.96 -13.98
N GLU A 27 -0.61 10.75 -15.00
CA GLU A 27 -0.83 9.76 -16.04
C GLU A 27 -0.38 8.35 -15.58
N MET A 28 0.07 8.26 -14.33
CA MET A 28 0.51 7.04 -13.65
C MET A 28 1.61 6.30 -14.40
N ARG A 29 2.52 7.07 -15.01
CA ARG A 29 3.61 6.61 -15.88
C ARG A 29 4.85 6.12 -15.14
N LEU A 30 5.16 6.83 -14.07
CA LEU A 30 6.40 6.72 -13.32
C LEU A 30 6.06 6.17 -11.93
N PRO A 31 5.95 4.83 -11.79
CA PRO A 31 5.71 4.23 -10.49
C PRO A 31 6.90 4.50 -9.57
N PHE A 32 6.60 4.72 -8.30
CA PHE A 32 7.55 4.56 -7.22
C PHE A 32 6.97 3.58 -6.22
N PHE A 33 7.83 2.84 -5.55
CA PHE A 33 7.41 1.99 -4.45
C PHE A 33 8.38 2.13 -3.29
N GLU A 34 7.82 2.05 -2.09
CA GLU A 34 8.58 2.05 -0.85
C GLU A 34 8.28 0.76 -0.08
N ALA A 35 9.33 0.11 0.40
CA ALA A 35 9.20 -1.11 1.18
C ALA A 35 8.95 -0.79 2.67
N TYR A 36 7.91 -1.40 3.22
CA TYR A 36 7.53 -1.32 4.62
C TYR A 36 7.40 -2.72 5.22
N VAL A 37 7.50 -2.80 6.53
CA VAL A 37 7.20 -3.99 7.33
C VAL A 37 5.96 -3.69 8.15
N TYR A 38 4.94 -4.53 8.03
CA TYR A 38 3.74 -4.41 8.85
C TYR A 38 4.04 -4.79 10.30
N LEU A 39 3.66 -3.94 11.26
CA LEU A 39 3.93 -4.16 12.69
C LEU A 39 2.72 -4.68 13.46
N GLY A 40 1.51 -4.39 12.99
CA GLY A 40 0.27 -4.69 13.70
C GLY A 40 -0.76 -3.56 13.56
N GLY A 41 -1.86 -3.66 14.29
CA GLY A 41 -2.92 -2.67 14.27
C GLY A 41 -3.57 -2.49 15.63
N VAL A 42 -4.22 -1.34 15.83
CA VAL A 42 -5.03 -1.06 17.02
C VAL A 42 -6.48 -1.44 16.69
N GLN A 43 -7.05 -2.32 17.50
CA GLN A 43 -8.48 -2.62 17.47
C GLN A 43 -9.23 -1.53 18.23
N ASN A 44 -10.31 -1.02 17.63
CA ASN A 44 -11.30 -0.26 18.38
C ASN A 44 -12.29 -1.21 19.07
N GLN A 45 -13.14 -0.68 19.95
CA GLN A 45 -14.08 -1.44 20.78
C GLN A 45 -15.11 -2.30 20.00
N GLU A 46 -15.12 -2.24 18.67
CA GLU A 46 -16.02 -2.97 17.76
C GLU A 46 -15.29 -4.10 16.99
N ASP A 47 -14.16 -4.60 17.48
CA ASP A 47 -13.34 -5.69 16.89
C ASP A 47 -12.76 -5.43 15.49
N GLU A 48 -13.06 -4.29 14.85
CA GLU A 48 -12.39 -3.85 13.63
C GLU A 48 -11.09 -3.09 13.94
N LEU A 49 -10.03 -3.44 13.22
CA LEU A 49 -8.79 -2.65 13.20
C LEU A 49 -9.09 -1.27 12.62
N SER A 50 -8.74 -0.23 13.38
CA SER A 50 -8.95 1.17 13.01
C SER A 50 -7.70 1.83 12.45
N SER A 51 -6.54 1.28 12.78
CA SER A 51 -5.25 1.80 12.33
C SER A 51 -4.24 0.68 12.20
N TRP A 52 -3.45 0.74 11.12
CA TRP A 52 -2.38 -0.19 10.81
C TRP A 52 -1.05 0.53 10.89
N PHE A 53 -0.07 -0.13 11.50
CA PHE A 53 1.26 0.41 11.76
C PHE A 53 2.26 -0.26 10.84
N PHE A 54 3.07 0.55 10.18
CA PHE A 54 4.09 0.13 9.24
C PHE A 54 5.41 0.81 9.58
N GLN A 55 6.53 0.10 9.43
CA GLN A 55 7.86 0.69 9.56
C GLN A 55 8.60 0.57 8.23
N ARG A 56 9.32 1.62 7.81
CA ARG A 56 10.16 1.53 6.61
C ARG A 56 11.15 0.37 6.76
N ALA A 57 11.34 -0.43 5.71
CA ALA A 57 12.16 -1.65 5.78
C ALA A 57 13.60 -1.36 6.24
N GLU A 58 14.21 -0.27 5.77
CA GLU A 58 15.55 0.16 6.21
C GLU A 58 15.62 0.48 7.70
N ALA A 59 14.58 1.12 8.24
CA ALA A 59 14.49 1.44 9.66
C ALA A 59 14.24 0.18 10.48
N PHE A 60 13.39 -0.73 9.99
CA PHE A 60 13.12 -2.02 10.63
C PHE A 60 14.38 -2.88 10.75
N LEU A 61 15.24 -2.90 9.72
CA LEU A 61 16.51 -3.64 9.75
C LEU A 61 17.52 -3.04 10.75
N LYS A 62 17.51 -1.71 10.95
CA LYS A 62 18.39 -1.03 11.90
C LYS A 62 17.90 -1.17 13.33
N ASN A 63 16.60 -0.95 13.53
CA ASN A 63 15.93 -0.91 14.82
C ASN A 63 14.50 -1.45 14.63
N PRO A 64 14.27 -2.77 14.76
CA PRO A 64 12.93 -3.31 14.66
C PRO A 64 12.10 -2.77 15.82
N ILE A 65 11.14 -1.88 15.52
CA ILE A 65 10.29 -1.29 16.55
C ILE A 65 9.24 -2.32 16.94
N VAL A 66 9.39 -2.89 18.12
CA VAL A 66 8.41 -3.80 18.75
C VAL A 66 7.47 -3.04 19.69
N ASN A 67 7.76 -1.77 20.00
CA ASN A 67 7.07 -1.02 21.04
C ASN A 67 6.41 0.26 20.52
N PHE A 68 5.08 0.21 20.38
CA PHE A 68 4.22 1.30 19.90
C PHE A 68 4.18 2.55 20.80
N GLN A 69 4.79 2.51 21.99
CA GLN A 69 4.75 3.61 22.96
C GLN A 69 5.87 4.66 22.80
N LYS A 70 6.82 4.45 21.88
CA LYS A 70 7.97 5.34 21.73
C LYS A 70 7.78 6.21 20.49
N ASN A 71 7.90 7.53 20.65
CA ASN A 71 7.82 8.51 19.58
C ASN A 71 8.91 8.25 18.53
N HIS A 72 8.58 7.50 17.49
CA HIS A 72 9.42 7.26 16.33
C HIS A 72 8.86 8.09 15.19
N SER A 73 9.16 9.39 15.18
CA SER A 73 8.41 10.37 14.38
C SER A 73 8.59 10.24 12.86
N ASP A 74 9.65 9.57 12.38
CA ASP A 74 10.03 9.62 10.96
C ASP A 74 10.03 8.23 10.28
N ASP A 75 10.07 7.15 11.07
CA ASP A 75 10.21 5.78 10.56
C ASP A 75 8.91 4.94 10.65
N LEU A 76 7.91 5.45 11.36
CA LEU A 76 6.62 4.80 11.60
C LEU A 76 5.54 5.48 10.77
N LEU A 77 4.85 4.69 9.95
CA LEU A 77 3.70 5.10 9.18
C LEU A 77 2.44 4.47 9.79
N VAL A 78 1.47 5.32 10.11
CA VAL A 78 0.15 4.90 10.61
C VAL A 78 -0.87 5.22 9.53
N VAL A 79 -1.65 4.23 9.13
CA VAL A 79 -2.70 4.41 8.11
C VAL A 79 -4.04 3.92 8.63
N ASP A 80 -5.09 4.53 8.12
CA ASP A 80 -6.47 4.08 8.29
C ASP A 80 -6.83 3.03 7.22
N ARG A 81 -8.10 2.64 7.18
CA ARG A 81 -8.61 1.63 6.25
C ARG A 81 -8.47 2.07 4.80
N ASP A 82 -8.65 3.36 4.51
CA ASP A 82 -8.57 3.88 3.14
C ASP A 82 -7.11 3.90 2.66
N GLY A 83 -6.18 4.31 3.52
CA GLY A 83 -4.75 4.24 3.27
C GLY A 83 -4.24 2.82 3.10
N LEU A 84 -4.84 1.82 3.76
CA LEU A 84 -4.46 0.42 3.58
C LEU A 84 -4.60 -0.05 2.12
N CYS A 85 -5.55 0.51 1.36
CA CYS A 85 -5.76 0.17 -0.05
C CYS A 85 -4.61 0.59 -0.98
N THR A 86 -3.65 1.38 -0.50
CA THR A 86 -2.45 1.78 -1.26
C THR A 86 -1.27 0.84 -1.05
N PHE A 87 -1.38 -0.10 -0.11
CA PHE A 87 -0.39 -1.14 0.10
C PHE A 87 -0.70 -2.38 -0.73
N VAL A 88 0.36 -2.98 -1.26
CA VAL A 88 0.31 -4.24 -2.01
C VAL A 88 1.38 -5.19 -1.47
N ASP A 89 1.16 -6.48 -1.61
CA ASP A 89 2.22 -7.47 -1.44
C ASP A 89 3.10 -7.55 -2.70
N TRP A 90 4.07 -8.46 -2.70
CA TRP A 90 4.95 -8.68 -3.84
C TRP A 90 4.19 -9.08 -5.11
N GLU A 91 3.19 -9.95 -5.00
CA GLU A 91 2.41 -10.41 -6.15
C GLU A 91 1.57 -9.28 -6.74
N GLY A 92 0.94 -8.47 -5.89
CA GLY A 92 0.19 -7.28 -6.27
C GLY A 92 1.07 -6.22 -6.91
N LEU A 93 2.28 -5.99 -6.39
CA LEU A 93 3.26 -5.08 -7.00
C LEU A 93 3.64 -5.53 -8.41
N VAL A 94 3.98 -6.82 -8.57
CA VAL A 94 4.34 -7.40 -9.88
C VAL A 94 3.18 -7.30 -10.86
N ALA A 95 1.96 -7.59 -10.42
CA ALA A 95 0.75 -7.49 -11.24
C ALA A 95 0.52 -6.05 -11.73
N GLU A 96 0.54 -5.07 -10.82
CA GLU A 96 0.28 -3.66 -11.15
C GLU A 96 1.35 -3.10 -12.12
N LEU A 97 2.63 -3.46 -11.91
CA LEU A 97 3.70 -3.05 -12.82
C LEU A 97 3.60 -3.73 -14.19
N SER A 98 3.18 -5.00 -14.25
CA SER A 98 3.05 -5.75 -15.51
C SER A 98 1.89 -5.26 -16.37
N GLU A 99 0.74 -4.96 -15.75
CA GLU A 99 -0.40 -4.36 -16.44
C GLU A 99 -0.02 -3.02 -17.05
N ARG A 100 0.69 -2.19 -16.30
CA ARG A 100 1.10 -0.86 -16.76
C ARG A 100 2.19 -0.89 -17.81
N LYS A 101 3.11 -1.87 -17.75
CA LYS A 101 4.05 -2.14 -18.85
C LYS A 101 3.32 -2.33 -20.18
N THR A 102 2.26 -3.13 -20.18
CA THR A 102 1.45 -3.40 -21.37
C THR A 102 0.78 -2.12 -21.90
N ILE A 103 0.34 -1.22 -21.02
CA ILE A 103 -0.22 0.09 -21.40
C ILE A 103 0.83 0.98 -22.10
N TYR A 104 2.09 1.00 -21.63
CA TYR A 104 3.16 1.75 -22.32
C TYR A 104 3.50 1.18 -23.67
N GLU A 105 3.62 -0.16 -23.77
CA GLU A 105 4.03 -0.83 -25.00
C GLU A 105 2.95 -0.75 -26.09
N THR A 106 1.67 -0.67 -25.70
CA THR A 106 0.53 -0.61 -26.64
C THR A 106 0.03 0.81 -26.93
N GLY A 107 0.47 1.82 -26.17
CA GLY A 107 -0.01 3.21 -26.30
C GLY A 107 -1.50 3.38 -25.96
N SER A 108 -2.17 2.34 -25.45
CA SER A 108 -3.60 2.33 -25.14
C SER A 108 -3.80 2.79 -23.70
N PHE A 109 -3.89 4.10 -23.50
CA PHE A 109 -4.32 4.65 -22.22
C PHE A 109 -5.85 4.50 -22.12
N PRO A 110 -6.39 3.86 -21.07
CA PRO A 110 -7.83 3.88 -20.86
C PRO A 110 -8.25 5.32 -20.58
N CYS A 111 -8.76 6.00 -21.61
CA CYS A 111 -9.48 7.26 -21.43
C CYS A 111 -10.65 6.97 -20.48
N ARG A 112 -10.58 7.51 -19.25
CA ARG A 112 -11.75 7.59 -18.38
C ARG A 112 -12.77 8.45 -19.11
N THR A 113 -13.72 7.81 -19.76
CA THR A 113 -14.89 8.48 -20.32
C THR A 113 -15.73 8.94 -19.13
N HIS A 114 -15.62 10.23 -18.79
CA HIS A 114 -16.60 10.87 -17.95
C HIS A 114 -17.94 10.82 -18.68
N LYS A 115 -18.84 9.92 -18.25
CA LYS A 115 -20.25 10.07 -18.55
C LYS A 115 -20.78 11.16 -17.61
N THR A 116 -20.99 12.34 -18.18
CA THR A 116 -21.91 13.36 -17.66
C THR A 116 -23.32 12.81 -17.54
#